data_AF-A0A9E4J8S4-F1
#
_entry.id   AF-A0A9E4J8S4-F1
#
_cell.length_a   1.000
_cell.length_b   1.000
_cell.length_c   1.000
_cell.angle_alpha   90.00
_cell.angle_beta   90.00
_cell.angle_gamma   90.00
#
_symmetry.space_group_name_H-M   'P 1'
#
loop_
_entity.id
_entity.type
_entity.pdbx_description
1 polymer ?
#
loop_
_entity_poly.entity_id
_entity_poly.type
_entity_poly.pdbx_seq_one_letter_code
_entity_poly.pdbx_strand_id
1 'polypeptide(L)'
;MIHGGLRSGALPLLVLLSVALSSGVQGCSAGNRSSLDASSLATRSVEAARRGQRLALDERERWLLKQLFGASLDVERVTLVHGAIMSEGAPRTVENEIHLPKDKPVEDPTFRRSMKHVVLLAHEATHVWQFQTRGLVYAADALANQGHAYATTGDRSQAYRYALDETTSFAALNAEQQGRLVEDYVRLVLYGAPPRGLTNADVLGLETFRARVEAELKAHVNPAFVSLEGAVARAIMSGESPPPATAP
;
A
#
# COMPACT_ATOMS: atom_id res chain seq x y z
N MET A 1 -42.36 26.35 7.10
CA MET A 1 -41.87 25.34 8.08
C MET A 1 -40.90 24.44 7.32
N ILE A 2 -39.60 24.72 7.18
CA ILE A 2 -38.51 24.81 8.18
C ILE A 2 -38.55 23.71 9.23
N HIS A 3 -37.73 22.67 9.04
CA HIS A 3 -36.82 21.98 9.97
C HIS A 3 -36.04 20.95 9.11
N GLY A 4 -34.71 20.93 8.97
CA GLY A 4 -33.64 21.39 9.85
C GLY A 4 -32.95 20.16 10.48
N GLY A 5 -32.18 19.40 9.69
CA GLY A 5 -31.45 18.22 10.14
C GLY A 5 -29.98 18.30 9.76
N LEU A 6 -29.15 18.68 10.73
CA LEU A 6 -27.70 18.88 10.65
C LEU A 6 -26.99 17.63 10.09
N ARG A 7 -26.36 17.76 8.92
CA ARG A 7 -25.30 16.84 8.50
C ARG A 7 -23.99 17.32 9.14
N SER A 8 -23.47 16.52 10.08
CA SER A 8 -22.15 16.71 10.67
C SER A 8 -21.08 16.85 9.59
N GLY A 9 -20.44 18.01 9.56
CA GLY A 9 -19.27 18.27 8.73
C GLY A 9 -18.09 17.42 9.20
N ALA A 10 -17.55 16.61 8.30
CA ALA A 10 -16.21 16.07 8.46
C ALA A 10 -15.21 17.20 8.19
N LEU A 11 -14.49 17.63 9.23
CA LEU A 11 -13.36 18.55 9.13
C LEU A 11 -12.25 17.92 8.27
N PRO A 12 -11.59 18.67 7.38
CA PRO A 12 -10.45 18.15 6.62
C PRO A 12 -9.22 18.10 7.54
N LEU A 13 -8.71 16.89 7.77
CA LEU A 13 -7.51 16.66 8.58
C LEU A 13 -6.26 16.96 7.71
N LEU A 14 -5.61 18.07 8.03
CA LEU A 14 -4.33 18.54 7.48
C LEU A 14 -3.27 17.42 7.57
N VAL A 15 -2.58 17.13 6.46
CA VAL A 15 -1.31 16.39 6.48
C VAL A 15 -0.24 17.34 7.03
N LEU A 16 0.07 17.20 8.33
CA LEU A 16 1.18 17.94 8.96
C LEU A 16 2.45 17.08 8.93
N LEU A 17 3.40 17.50 8.09
CA LEU A 17 4.78 17.05 8.14
C LEU A 17 5.40 17.54 9.47
N SER A 18 5.61 16.64 10.43
CA SER A 18 6.18 17.01 11.74
C SER A 18 7.71 17.04 11.67
N VAL A 19 8.29 18.23 11.58
CA VAL A 19 9.69 18.47 11.97
C VAL A 19 9.73 18.56 13.49
N ALA A 20 10.34 17.57 14.15
CA ALA A 20 10.50 17.56 15.60
C ALA A 20 11.60 18.56 16.03
N LEU A 21 11.20 19.68 16.63
CA LEU A 21 12.08 20.53 17.44
C LEU A 21 11.91 20.14 18.91
N SER A 22 12.89 19.45 19.47
CA SER A 22 12.96 19.19 20.92
C SER A 22 13.49 20.44 21.63
N SER A 23 12.61 21.16 22.32
CA SER A 23 13.00 22.17 23.31
C SER A 23 12.67 21.62 24.69
N GLY A 24 13.71 21.30 25.46
CA GLY A 24 13.58 20.86 26.85
C GLY A 24 13.07 21.99 27.73
N VAL A 25 12.08 21.68 28.57
CA VAL A 25 11.68 22.52 29.69
C VAL A 25 12.06 21.76 30.96
N GLN A 26 13.12 22.23 31.63
CA GLN A 26 13.43 21.90 33.01
C GLN A 26 12.54 22.74 33.91
N GLY A 27 11.72 22.08 34.72
CA GLY A 27 10.92 22.70 35.78
C GLY A 27 10.86 21.79 37.00
N CYS A 28 11.43 22.25 38.11
CA CYS A 28 11.41 21.59 39.41
C CYS A 28 9.99 21.57 40.00
N SER A 29 9.53 20.42 40.50
CA SER A 29 8.61 20.36 41.64
C SER A 29 8.55 18.94 42.21
N ALA A 30 8.80 18.84 43.51
CA ALA A 30 8.63 17.62 44.29
C ALA A 30 7.13 17.38 44.53
N GLY A 31 6.53 16.45 43.80
CA GLY A 31 5.15 16.00 44.00
C GLY A 31 4.81 14.83 43.09
N ASN A 32 4.31 13.74 43.68
CA ASN A 32 3.73 12.56 43.04
C ASN A 32 4.58 11.72 42.06
N ARG A 33 5.30 10.73 42.59
CA ARG A 33 5.83 9.62 41.77
C ARG A 33 4.70 8.87 41.02
N SER A 34 3.54 8.72 41.66
CA SER A 34 2.36 8.02 41.08
C SER A 34 1.69 8.75 39.91
N SER A 35 1.66 10.09 39.89
CA SER A 35 1.09 10.84 38.76
C SER A 35 2.08 11.00 37.59
N LEU A 36 3.39 11.04 37.89
CA LEU A 36 4.45 10.99 36.87
C LEU A 36 4.46 9.63 36.15
N ASP A 37 4.25 8.54 36.89
CA ASP A 37 4.13 7.20 36.32
C ASP A 37 2.87 7.06 35.45
N ALA A 38 1.70 7.50 35.91
CA ALA A 38 0.46 7.47 35.14
C ALA A 38 0.52 8.34 33.87
N SER A 39 1.11 9.53 33.95
CA SER A 39 1.33 10.39 32.78
C SER A 39 2.31 9.76 31.79
N SER A 40 3.38 9.11 32.28
CA SER A 40 4.35 8.43 31.42
C SER A 40 3.74 7.21 30.72
N LEU A 41 2.86 6.47 31.38
CA LEU A 41 2.14 5.34 30.81
C LEU A 41 1.08 5.80 29.79
N ALA A 42 0.38 6.89 30.07
CA ALA A 42 -0.55 7.51 29.14
C ALA A 42 0.18 8.00 27.87
N THR A 43 1.31 8.70 28.02
CA THR A 43 2.14 9.13 26.88
C THR A 43 2.66 7.93 26.09
N ARG A 44 3.19 6.90 26.75
CA ARG A 44 3.63 5.66 26.08
C ARG A 44 2.50 4.96 25.34
N SER A 45 1.29 4.94 25.90
CA SER A 45 0.11 4.32 25.28
C SER A 45 -0.36 5.11 24.05
N VAL A 46 -0.38 6.44 24.12
CA VAL A 46 -0.71 7.31 22.98
C VAL A 46 0.34 7.18 21.89
N GLU A 47 1.62 7.14 22.25
CA GLU A 47 2.71 6.93 21.30
C GLU A 47 2.68 5.54 20.67
N ALA A 48 2.39 4.49 21.44
CA ALA A 48 2.22 3.14 20.91
C ALA A 48 1.03 3.06 19.95
N ALA A 49 -0.11 3.68 20.30
CA ALA A 49 -1.27 3.77 19.41
C ALA A 49 -0.98 4.60 18.15
N ARG A 50 -0.15 5.65 18.25
CA ARG A 50 0.32 6.43 17.09
C ARG A 50 1.21 5.62 16.17
N ARG A 51 2.17 4.87 16.73
CA ARG A 51 3.16 4.09 15.96
C ARG A 51 2.60 2.80 15.38
N GLY A 52 1.56 2.22 16.01
CA GLY A 52 1.05 0.91 15.63
C GLY A 52 2.04 -0.22 15.93
N GLN A 53 1.59 -1.45 15.71
CA GLN A 53 2.43 -2.65 15.80
C GLN A 53 3.21 -2.84 14.50
N ARG A 54 4.53 -3.00 14.60
CA ARG A 54 5.39 -3.25 13.45
C ARG A 54 5.55 -4.75 13.25
N LEU A 55 5.30 -5.21 12.03
CA LEU A 55 5.39 -6.61 11.63
C LEU A 55 6.32 -6.70 10.42
N ALA A 56 7.23 -7.66 10.46
CA ALA A 56 8.02 -8.00 9.29
C ALA A 56 7.13 -8.66 8.22
N LEU A 57 7.56 -8.55 6.96
CA LEU A 57 7.01 -9.38 5.90
C LEU A 57 7.23 -10.86 6.22
N ASP A 58 6.33 -11.72 5.78
CA ASP A 58 6.57 -13.16 5.78
C ASP A 58 7.38 -13.59 4.53
N GLU A 59 7.72 -14.87 4.42
CA GLU A 59 8.52 -15.35 3.30
C GLU A 59 7.81 -15.23 1.94
N ARG A 60 6.49 -15.47 1.89
CA ARG A 60 5.70 -15.37 0.65
C ARG A 60 5.57 -13.93 0.20
N GLU A 61 5.32 -13.04 1.15
CA GLU A 61 5.24 -11.61 0.89
C GLU A 61 6.58 -11.07 0.37
N ARG A 62 7.71 -11.43 1.02
CA ARG A 62 9.04 -11.10 0.52
C ARG A 62 9.27 -11.67 -0.88
N TRP A 63 8.88 -12.92 -1.11
CA TRP A 63 9.02 -13.56 -2.42
C TRP A 63 8.25 -12.80 -3.49
N LEU A 64 6.97 -12.48 -3.25
CA LEU A 64 6.14 -11.72 -4.18
C LEU A 64 6.75 -10.37 -4.52
N LEU A 65 7.19 -9.61 -3.51
CA LEU A 65 7.79 -8.30 -3.74
C LEU A 65 9.11 -8.41 -4.51
N LYS A 66 9.93 -9.43 -4.24
CA LYS A 66 11.15 -9.70 -5.01
C LYS A 66 10.85 -10.06 -6.47
N GLN A 67 9.77 -10.79 -6.76
CA GLN A 67 9.38 -11.07 -8.15
C GLN A 67 8.90 -9.81 -8.87
N LEU A 68 8.05 -9.01 -8.23
CA LEU A 68 7.48 -7.81 -8.85
C LEU A 68 8.53 -6.72 -9.08
N PHE A 69 9.33 -6.42 -8.05
CA PHE A 69 10.20 -5.23 -8.04
C PHE A 69 11.68 -5.57 -8.20
N GLY A 70 12.10 -6.83 -8.02
CA GLY A 70 13.49 -7.24 -8.18
C GLY A 70 14.43 -6.44 -7.30
N ALA A 71 15.58 -6.05 -7.84
CA ALA A 71 16.59 -5.25 -7.14
C ALA A 71 16.22 -3.75 -7.01
N SER A 72 15.14 -3.30 -7.64
CA SER A 72 14.73 -1.88 -7.58
C SER A 72 14.01 -1.52 -6.27
N LEU A 73 13.61 -2.52 -5.49
CA LEU A 73 13.02 -2.36 -4.17
C LEU A 73 13.89 -3.10 -3.15
N ASP A 74 14.37 -2.39 -2.14
CA ASP A 74 14.96 -2.98 -0.95
C ASP A 74 13.83 -3.52 -0.06
N VAL A 75 13.46 -4.78 -0.33
CA VAL A 75 12.38 -5.52 0.35
C VAL A 75 12.65 -5.68 1.85
N GLU A 76 13.92 -5.71 2.27
CA GLU A 76 14.27 -5.91 3.69
C GLU A 76 13.98 -4.66 4.53
N ARG A 77 13.82 -3.50 3.89
CA ARG A 77 13.39 -2.26 4.54
C ARG A 77 11.87 -2.13 4.67
N VAL A 78 11.10 -2.95 3.94
CA VAL A 78 9.64 -2.88 3.93
C VAL A 78 9.08 -3.43 5.24
N THR A 79 8.26 -2.63 5.93
CA THR A 79 7.63 -3.01 7.20
C THR A 79 6.12 -2.85 7.13
N LEU A 80 5.36 -3.81 7.65
CA LEU A 80 3.92 -3.64 7.87
C LEU A 80 3.69 -2.95 9.22
N VAL A 81 2.82 -1.96 9.26
CA VAL A 81 2.45 -1.25 10.48
C VAL A 81 0.95 -1.37 10.70
N HIS A 82 0.55 -2.12 11.71
CA HIS A 82 -0.85 -2.38 12.00
C HIS A 82 -1.38 -1.53 13.13
N GLY A 83 -2.58 -0.98 12.91
CA GLY A 83 -3.33 -0.32 13.96
C GLY A 83 -2.80 1.06 14.39
N ALA A 84 -1.89 1.64 13.62
CA ALA A 84 -1.53 3.05 13.76
C ALA A 84 -2.75 3.95 13.48
N ILE A 85 -2.92 5.01 14.27
CA ILE A 85 -4.03 5.97 14.11
C ILE A 85 -4.05 6.59 12.70
N MET A 86 -2.88 6.75 12.06
CA MET A 86 -2.78 7.34 10.72
C MET A 86 -3.41 6.47 9.61
N SER A 87 -3.65 5.18 9.86
CA SER A 87 -4.24 4.23 8.93
C SER A 87 -5.73 3.99 9.16
N GLU A 88 -6.40 4.77 10.01
CA GLU A 88 -7.83 4.59 10.25
C GLU A 88 -8.64 4.85 8.98
N GLY A 89 -9.43 3.85 8.57
CA GLY A 89 -10.33 3.91 7.41
C GLY A 89 -9.72 3.52 6.05
N ALA A 90 -8.40 3.55 5.88
CA ALA A 90 -7.75 3.13 4.63
C ALA A 90 -6.26 2.77 4.84
N PRO A 91 -5.73 1.76 4.12
CA PRO A 91 -4.30 1.52 4.03
C PRO A 91 -3.55 2.76 3.51
N ARG A 92 -2.32 2.92 3.95
CA ARG A 92 -1.44 4.02 3.51
C ARG A 92 -0.01 3.53 3.44
N THR A 93 0.79 4.17 2.61
CA THR A 93 2.24 3.98 2.59
C THR A 93 2.95 5.26 3.00
N VAL A 94 3.87 5.15 3.96
CA VAL A 94 4.73 6.24 4.41
C VAL A 94 6.17 5.73 4.36
N GLU A 95 6.97 6.28 3.46
CA GLU A 95 8.35 5.83 3.23
C GLU A 95 8.44 4.31 2.93
N ASN A 96 9.00 3.53 3.85
CA ASN A 96 9.14 2.07 3.74
C ASN A 96 8.08 1.29 4.53
N GLU A 97 7.06 2.00 5.03
CA GLU A 97 6.07 1.45 5.94
C GLU A 97 4.70 1.37 5.27
N ILE A 98 4.13 0.17 5.28
CA ILE A 98 2.77 -0.11 4.80
C ILE A 98 1.85 -0.15 6.01
N HIS A 99 1.10 0.91 6.18
CA HIS A 99 0.19 1.16 7.28
C HIS A 99 -1.18 0.53 7.01
N LEU A 100 -1.52 -0.52 7.77
CA LEU A 100 -2.77 -1.27 7.65
C LEU A 100 -3.78 -0.86 8.74
N PRO A 101 -5.07 -0.66 8.40
CA PRO A 101 -6.07 -0.28 9.39
C PRO A 101 -6.31 -1.36 10.44
N LYS A 102 -6.79 -0.96 11.63
CA LYS A 102 -7.06 -1.84 12.77
C LYS A 102 -8.01 -3.00 12.45
N ASP A 103 -8.94 -2.81 11.51
CA ASP A 103 -9.93 -3.81 11.13
C ASP A 103 -9.37 -4.97 10.28
N LYS A 104 -8.09 -4.94 9.93
CA LYS A 104 -7.39 -6.00 9.20
C LYS A 104 -6.74 -6.97 10.19
N PRO A 105 -7.06 -8.27 10.19
CA PRO A 105 -6.46 -9.24 11.09
C PRO A 105 -5.09 -9.69 10.56
N VAL A 106 -4.11 -8.78 10.55
CA VAL A 106 -2.78 -9.04 9.94
C VAL A 106 -1.95 -10.09 10.68
N GLU A 107 -2.31 -10.40 11.93
CA GLU A 107 -1.72 -11.49 12.69
C GLU A 107 -2.28 -12.86 12.28
N ASP A 108 -3.45 -12.89 11.63
CA ASP A 108 -4.04 -14.12 11.09
C ASP A 108 -3.32 -14.54 9.79
N PRO A 109 -2.60 -15.68 9.79
CA PRO A 109 -1.93 -16.18 8.60
C PRO A 109 -2.89 -16.48 7.44
N THR A 110 -4.17 -16.77 7.72
CA THR A 110 -5.20 -17.00 6.69
C THR A 110 -5.52 -15.71 5.96
N PHE A 111 -5.67 -14.61 6.70
CA PHE A 111 -5.85 -13.29 6.11
C PHE A 111 -4.65 -12.88 5.25
N ARG A 112 -3.41 -13.09 5.74
CA ARG A 112 -2.19 -12.77 4.97
C ARG A 112 -2.07 -13.57 3.67
N ARG A 113 -2.69 -14.75 3.57
CA ARG A 113 -2.78 -15.55 2.34
C ARG A 113 -3.94 -15.16 1.43
N SER A 114 -4.90 -14.39 1.94
CA SER A 114 -6.09 -14.03 1.15
C SER A 114 -5.72 -13.14 -0.03
N MET A 115 -6.45 -13.29 -1.14
CA MET A 115 -6.35 -12.39 -2.29
C MET A 115 -6.40 -10.91 -1.86
N LYS A 116 -7.28 -10.58 -0.90
CA LYS A 116 -7.46 -9.20 -0.41
C LYS A 116 -6.17 -8.62 0.16
N HIS A 117 -5.41 -9.40 0.94
CA HIS A 117 -4.14 -8.95 1.49
C HIS A 117 -3.05 -8.91 0.43
N VAL A 118 -2.92 -9.96 -0.37
CA VAL A 118 -1.86 -10.08 -1.39
C VAL A 118 -1.93 -8.96 -2.43
N VAL A 119 -3.12 -8.67 -2.96
CA VAL A 119 -3.27 -7.59 -3.94
C VAL A 119 -3.05 -6.22 -3.30
N LEU A 120 -3.52 -6.01 -2.06
CA LEU A 120 -3.28 -4.78 -1.32
C LEU A 120 -1.79 -4.57 -1.06
N LEU A 121 -1.07 -5.63 -0.66
CA LEU A 121 0.37 -5.59 -0.45
C LEU A 121 1.10 -5.17 -1.73
N ALA A 122 0.71 -5.70 -2.89
CA ALA A 122 1.31 -5.32 -4.17
C ALA A 122 1.05 -3.85 -4.52
N HIS A 123 -0.17 -3.35 -4.25
CA HIS A 123 -0.52 -1.93 -4.41
C HIS A 123 0.36 -1.04 -3.53
N GLU A 124 0.37 -1.29 -2.22
CA GLU A 124 1.10 -0.46 -1.26
C GLU A 124 2.62 -0.56 -1.43
N ALA A 125 3.15 -1.74 -1.78
CA ALA A 125 4.56 -1.90 -2.09
C ALA A 125 4.99 -1.12 -3.35
N THR A 126 4.06 -0.86 -4.29
CA THR A 126 4.32 0.04 -5.42
C THR A 126 4.63 1.45 -4.93
N HIS A 127 3.96 1.90 -3.87
CA HIS A 127 4.23 3.19 -3.24
C HIS A 127 5.56 3.22 -2.49
N VAL A 128 5.94 2.11 -1.83
CA VAL A 128 7.28 2.00 -1.23
C VAL A 128 8.36 2.05 -2.32
N TRP A 129 8.16 1.33 -3.42
CA TRP A 129 9.06 1.36 -4.56
C TRP A 129 9.19 2.77 -5.17
N GLN A 130 8.06 3.48 -5.34
CA GLN A 130 8.07 4.87 -5.81
C GLN A 130 8.88 5.77 -4.86
N PHE A 131 8.71 5.61 -3.54
CA PHE A 131 9.50 6.34 -2.56
C PHE A 131 11.00 5.99 -2.63
N GLN A 132 11.36 4.72 -2.68
CA GLN A 132 12.78 4.31 -2.72
C GLN A 132 13.49 4.73 -4.00
N THR A 133 12.78 4.78 -5.14
CA THR A 133 13.36 5.12 -6.45
C THR A 133 13.29 6.60 -6.81
N ARG A 134 12.29 7.34 -6.32
CA ARG A 134 12.06 8.76 -6.66
C ARG A 134 12.16 9.72 -5.47
N GLY A 135 12.32 9.20 -4.26
CA GLY A 135 12.45 10.00 -3.04
C GLY A 135 11.20 10.84 -2.75
N LEU A 136 11.40 12.04 -2.18
CA LEU A 136 10.32 12.95 -1.75
C LEU A 136 9.53 13.58 -2.90
N VAL A 137 10.05 13.54 -4.14
CA VAL A 137 9.31 14.02 -5.33
C VAL A 137 8.00 13.24 -5.48
N TYR A 138 8.04 11.94 -5.21
CA TYR A 138 6.86 11.08 -5.17
C TYR A 138 5.84 11.54 -4.11
N ALA A 139 6.29 11.92 -2.91
CA ALA A 139 5.38 12.36 -1.84
C ALA A 139 4.64 13.65 -2.22
N ALA A 140 5.30 14.56 -2.93
CA ALA A 140 4.67 15.77 -3.45
C ALA A 140 3.62 15.45 -4.53
N ASP A 141 3.93 14.55 -5.46
CA ASP A 141 2.98 14.11 -6.51
C ASP A 141 1.79 13.33 -5.93
N ALA A 142 2.02 12.46 -4.94
CA ALA A 142 0.97 11.72 -4.26
C ALA A 142 0.04 12.67 -3.49
N LEU A 143 0.57 13.67 -2.79
CA LEU A 143 -0.21 14.70 -2.10
C LEU A 143 -0.95 15.61 -3.08
N ALA A 144 -0.34 16.01 -4.18
CA ALA A 144 -0.97 16.82 -5.22
C ALA A 144 -2.14 16.08 -5.88
N ASN A 145 -1.97 14.80 -6.19
CA ASN A 145 -3.02 13.98 -6.80
C ASN A 145 -4.15 13.65 -5.82
N GLN A 146 -3.83 13.36 -4.55
CA GLN A 146 -4.85 13.16 -3.51
C GLN A 146 -5.61 14.46 -3.18
N GLY A 147 -4.92 15.59 -3.15
CA GLY A 147 -5.51 16.93 -2.95
C GLY A 147 -6.38 17.37 -4.14
N HIS A 148 -5.93 17.10 -5.37
CA HIS A 148 -6.70 17.38 -6.58
C HIS A 148 -7.95 16.51 -6.68
N ALA A 149 -7.85 15.19 -6.51
CA ALA A 149 -9.00 14.28 -6.52
C ALA A 149 -10.03 14.63 -5.43
N TYR A 150 -9.57 15.01 -4.24
CA TYR A 150 -10.45 15.48 -3.18
C TYR A 150 -11.17 16.80 -3.54
N ALA A 151 -10.44 17.75 -4.14
CA ALA A 151 -10.98 19.06 -4.51
C ALA A 151 -11.93 19.01 -5.72
N THR A 152 -11.76 18.08 -6.65
CA THR A 152 -12.51 18.07 -7.93
C THR A 152 -13.67 17.09 -7.98
N THR A 153 -13.59 15.92 -7.33
CA THR A 153 -14.61 14.86 -7.54
C THR A 153 -15.36 14.46 -6.28
N GLY A 154 -14.80 14.67 -5.08
CA GLY A 154 -15.36 14.13 -3.83
C GLY A 154 -15.43 12.59 -3.78
N ASP A 155 -14.92 11.90 -4.81
CA ASP A 155 -14.93 10.45 -4.98
C ASP A 155 -13.52 9.97 -5.38
N ARG A 156 -12.88 9.24 -4.46
CA ARG A 156 -11.54 8.66 -4.63
C ARG A 156 -11.51 7.60 -5.74
N SER A 157 -12.65 7.07 -6.18
CA SER A 157 -12.71 5.97 -7.15
C SER A 157 -12.12 6.31 -8.53
N GLN A 158 -12.14 7.59 -8.94
CA GLN A 158 -11.65 8.02 -10.26
C GLN A 158 -10.11 7.99 -10.37
N ALA A 159 -9.40 8.24 -9.26
CA ALA A 159 -7.93 8.22 -9.26
C ALA A 159 -7.34 6.82 -9.52
N TYR A 160 -8.16 5.77 -9.36
CA TYR A 160 -7.77 4.38 -9.58
C TYR A 160 -8.11 3.86 -10.98
N ARG A 161 -8.87 4.61 -11.78
CA ARG A 161 -9.24 4.17 -13.13
C ARG A 161 -8.14 4.50 -14.13
N TYR A 162 -7.83 3.56 -15.01
CA TYR A 162 -6.86 3.73 -16.07
C TYR A 162 -7.30 2.97 -17.32
N ALA A 163 -6.83 3.42 -18.47
CA ALA A 163 -6.92 2.69 -19.72
C ALA A 163 -5.50 2.37 -20.18
N LEU A 164 -5.33 1.24 -20.86
CA LEU A 164 -4.07 0.91 -21.55
C LEU A 164 -4.32 0.80 -23.04
N ASP A 165 -3.47 1.45 -23.82
CA ASP A 165 -3.34 1.25 -25.26
C ASP A 165 -1.87 0.91 -25.59
N GLU A 166 -1.52 0.83 -26.88
CA GLU A 166 -0.16 0.54 -27.33
C GLU A 166 0.87 1.60 -26.91
N THR A 167 0.44 2.83 -26.62
CA THR A 167 1.31 3.96 -26.31
C THR A 167 1.44 4.26 -24.82
N THR A 168 0.56 3.72 -23.99
CA THR A 168 0.48 4.03 -22.55
C THR A 168 1.61 3.39 -21.76
N SER A 169 2.62 4.18 -21.38
CA SER A 169 3.70 3.73 -20.50
C SER A 169 3.35 3.79 -19.01
N PHE A 170 3.96 2.94 -18.21
CA PHE A 170 3.82 2.91 -16.75
C PHE A 170 4.17 4.26 -16.12
N ALA A 171 5.20 4.93 -16.64
CA ALA A 171 5.63 6.24 -16.16
C ALA A 171 4.62 7.37 -16.44
N ALA A 172 3.75 7.21 -17.44
CA ALA A 172 2.69 8.18 -17.75
C ALA A 172 1.47 8.05 -16.83
N LEU A 173 1.32 6.92 -16.12
CA LEU A 173 0.28 6.73 -15.13
C LEU A 173 0.62 7.51 -13.85
N ASN A 174 -0.39 8.04 -13.18
CA ASN A 174 -0.20 8.64 -11.87
C ASN A 174 0.16 7.57 -10.81
N ALA A 175 0.58 8.01 -9.63
CA ALA A 175 1.00 7.15 -8.53
C ALA A 175 -0.01 6.03 -8.17
N GLU A 176 -1.28 6.38 -8.04
CA GLU A 176 -2.36 5.47 -7.64
C GLU A 176 -2.75 4.53 -8.79
N GLN A 177 -2.68 5.01 -10.04
CA GLN A 177 -2.89 4.18 -11.23
C GLN A 177 -1.76 3.15 -11.41
N GLN A 178 -0.50 3.53 -11.15
CA GLN A 178 0.62 2.59 -11.12
C GLN A 178 0.37 1.50 -10.08
N GLY A 179 0.02 1.87 -8.84
CA GLY A 179 -0.33 0.91 -7.78
C GLY A 179 -1.50 -0.01 -8.19
N ARG A 180 -2.56 0.56 -8.77
CA ARG A 180 -3.71 -0.21 -9.24
C ARG A 180 -3.36 -1.15 -10.38
N LEU A 181 -2.50 -0.75 -11.31
CA LEU A 181 -2.07 -1.59 -12.43
C LEU A 181 -1.30 -2.82 -11.93
N VAL A 182 -0.40 -2.64 -10.96
CA VAL A 182 0.31 -3.77 -10.32
C VAL A 182 -0.66 -4.66 -9.52
N GLU A 183 -1.59 -4.06 -8.77
CA GLU A 183 -2.65 -4.78 -8.07
C GLU A 183 -3.47 -5.67 -9.02
N ASP A 184 -3.94 -5.09 -10.12
CA ASP A 184 -4.79 -5.76 -11.11
C ASP A 184 -4.03 -6.89 -11.83
N TYR A 185 -2.74 -6.72 -12.10
CA TYR A 185 -1.88 -7.78 -12.62
C TYR A 185 -1.82 -8.97 -11.66
N VAL A 186 -1.47 -8.74 -10.39
CA VAL A 186 -1.40 -9.79 -9.36
C VAL A 186 -2.75 -10.49 -9.21
N ARG A 187 -3.83 -9.71 -9.21
CA ARG A 187 -5.20 -10.21 -9.12
C ARG A 187 -5.57 -11.13 -10.29
N LEU A 188 -5.15 -10.79 -11.50
CA LEU A 188 -5.37 -11.62 -12.68
C LEU A 188 -4.52 -12.89 -12.66
N VAL A 189 -3.21 -12.78 -12.49
CA VAL A 189 -2.28 -13.90 -12.73
C VAL A 189 -2.27 -14.94 -11.61
N LEU A 190 -2.44 -14.50 -10.35
CA LEU A 190 -2.46 -15.42 -9.21
C LEU A 190 -3.85 -15.96 -8.90
N TYR A 191 -4.91 -15.20 -9.18
CA TYR A 191 -6.27 -15.52 -8.75
C TYR A 191 -7.30 -15.64 -9.88
N GLY A 192 -6.91 -15.43 -11.14
CA GLY A 192 -7.81 -15.50 -12.28
C GLY A 192 -8.92 -14.44 -12.26
N ALA A 193 -8.75 -13.38 -11.47
CA ALA A 193 -9.81 -12.42 -11.22
C ALA A 193 -9.59 -11.12 -12.03
N PRO A 194 -10.63 -10.56 -12.67
CA PRO A 194 -10.47 -9.51 -13.70
C PRO A 194 -9.91 -8.19 -13.14
N PRO A 195 -9.21 -7.34 -13.90
CA PRO A 195 -8.77 -6.04 -13.41
C PRO A 195 -9.96 -5.18 -12.90
N ARG A 196 -9.74 -4.39 -11.85
CA ARG A 196 -10.75 -3.47 -11.27
C ARG A 196 -10.60 -2.03 -11.75
N GLY A 197 -9.39 -1.60 -12.08
CA GLY A 197 -9.11 -0.24 -12.53
C GLY A 197 -9.11 -0.07 -14.05
N LEU A 198 -8.92 -1.16 -14.81
CA LEU A 198 -8.87 -1.12 -16.27
C LEU A 198 -10.24 -0.80 -16.88
N THR A 199 -10.36 0.35 -17.55
CA THR A 199 -11.65 0.84 -18.09
C THR A 199 -11.97 0.35 -19.50
N ASN A 200 -11.00 -0.23 -20.20
CA ASN A 200 -11.14 -0.71 -21.58
C ASN A 200 -10.82 -2.22 -21.72
N ALA A 201 -11.15 -3.00 -20.69
CA ALA A 201 -10.84 -4.43 -20.61
C ALA A 201 -11.50 -5.25 -21.73
N ASP A 202 -12.70 -4.85 -22.12
CA ASP A 202 -13.52 -5.41 -23.21
C ASP A 202 -12.88 -5.24 -24.59
N VAL A 203 -12.15 -4.15 -24.79
CA VAL A 203 -11.43 -3.87 -26.05
C VAL A 203 -10.04 -4.48 -26.03
N LEU A 204 -9.30 -4.33 -24.93
CA LEU A 204 -7.90 -4.76 -24.83
C LEU A 204 -7.78 -6.29 -24.74
N GLY A 205 -8.68 -6.94 -24.00
CA GLY A 205 -8.59 -8.34 -23.64
C GLY A 205 -7.60 -8.62 -22.50
N LEU A 206 -7.88 -9.66 -21.70
CA LEU A 206 -7.10 -9.98 -20.50
C LEU A 206 -5.68 -10.50 -20.79
N GLU A 207 -5.52 -11.24 -21.89
CA GLU A 207 -4.20 -11.72 -22.34
C GLU A 207 -3.30 -10.57 -22.76
N THR A 208 -3.81 -9.64 -23.56
CA THR A 208 -3.09 -8.43 -23.97
C THR A 208 -2.79 -7.54 -22.77
N PHE A 209 -3.76 -7.36 -21.86
CA PHE A 209 -3.53 -6.66 -20.60
C PHE A 209 -2.36 -7.27 -19.82
N ARG A 210 -2.35 -8.61 -19.62
CA ARG A 210 -1.26 -9.31 -18.94
C ARG A 210 0.07 -9.00 -19.61
N ALA A 211 0.19 -9.32 -20.91
CA ALA A 211 1.43 -9.15 -21.66
C ALA A 211 1.93 -7.70 -21.61
N ARG A 212 1.01 -6.71 -21.68
CA ARG A 212 1.37 -5.30 -21.56
C ARG A 212 1.91 -4.97 -20.18
N VAL A 213 1.24 -5.38 -19.11
CA VAL A 213 1.72 -5.08 -17.76
C VAL A 213 3.08 -5.73 -17.50
N GLU A 214 3.32 -6.97 -17.97
CA GLU A 214 4.62 -7.61 -17.84
C GLU A 214 5.73 -6.87 -18.60
N ALA A 215 5.44 -6.37 -19.80
CA ALA A 215 6.37 -5.54 -20.56
C ALA A 215 6.69 -4.22 -19.82
N GLU A 216 5.68 -3.57 -19.26
CA GLU A 216 5.83 -2.33 -18.49
C GLU A 216 6.62 -2.54 -17.19
N LEU A 217 6.32 -3.59 -16.44
CA LEU A 217 7.07 -3.97 -15.24
C LEU A 217 8.54 -4.24 -15.60
N LYS A 218 8.78 -4.98 -16.69
CA LYS A 218 10.14 -5.26 -17.15
C LYS A 218 10.90 -3.99 -17.57
N ALA A 219 10.24 -3.07 -18.27
CA ALA A 219 10.87 -1.86 -18.77
C ALA A 219 11.15 -0.82 -17.66
N HIS A 220 10.25 -0.69 -16.69
CA HIS A 220 10.26 0.45 -15.77
C HIS A 220 10.47 0.11 -14.30
N VAL A 221 10.25 -1.14 -13.90
CA VAL A 221 10.23 -1.55 -12.49
C VAL A 221 11.33 -2.57 -12.21
N ASN A 222 11.27 -3.73 -12.84
CA ASN A 222 12.19 -4.84 -12.62
C ASN A 222 12.73 -5.37 -13.97
N PRO A 223 13.93 -4.97 -14.41
CA PRO A 223 14.52 -5.47 -15.67
C PRO A 223 14.68 -6.99 -15.74
N ALA A 224 14.76 -7.66 -14.58
CA ALA A 224 14.83 -9.11 -14.45
C ALA A 224 13.45 -9.75 -14.21
N PHE A 225 12.36 -9.03 -14.47
CA PHE A 225 11.01 -9.51 -14.27
C PHE A 225 10.74 -10.79 -15.05
N VAL A 226 10.17 -11.77 -14.36
CA VAL A 226 9.66 -13.01 -14.91
C VAL A 226 8.17 -13.08 -14.56
N SER A 227 7.37 -13.57 -15.50
CA SER A 227 5.92 -13.71 -15.30
C SER A 227 5.61 -14.48 -14.01
N LEU A 228 4.62 -13.98 -13.26
CA LEU A 228 4.04 -14.68 -12.11
C LEU A 228 3.08 -15.80 -12.54
N GLU A 229 2.94 -16.05 -13.83
CA GLU A 229 2.14 -17.15 -14.33
C GLU A 229 2.80 -18.48 -13.97
N GLY A 230 2.03 -19.35 -13.32
CA GLY A 230 2.46 -20.74 -13.13
C GLY A 230 1.92 -21.35 -11.85
N ALA A 231 1.89 -22.68 -11.85
CA ALA A 231 1.45 -23.43 -10.69
C ALA A 231 2.38 -23.27 -9.49
N VAL A 232 3.68 -23.00 -9.71
CA VAL A 232 4.64 -22.72 -8.63
C VAL A 232 4.34 -21.40 -7.93
N ALA A 233 4.15 -20.31 -8.69
CA ALA A 233 3.80 -19.01 -8.12
C ALA A 233 2.47 -19.08 -7.35
N ARG A 234 1.47 -19.75 -7.94
CA ARG A 234 0.18 -19.98 -7.26
C ARG A 234 0.33 -20.79 -5.99
N ALA A 235 1.09 -21.89 -6.03
CA ALA A 235 1.33 -22.75 -4.86
C ALA A 235 2.05 -22.02 -3.72
N ILE A 236 3.13 -21.28 -4.04
CA ILE A 236 3.83 -20.45 -3.05
C ILE A 236 2.85 -19.46 -2.41
N MET A 237 2.00 -18.82 -3.20
CA MET A 237 1.07 -17.79 -2.71
C MET A 237 -0.16 -18.36 -1.99
N SER A 238 -0.64 -19.55 -2.35
CA SER A 238 -1.69 -20.28 -1.63
C SER A 238 -1.16 -20.98 -0.36
N GLY A 239 0.16 -21.17 -0.26
CA GLY A 239 0.79 -21.98 0.78
C GLY A 239 0.64 -23.49 0.53
N GLU A 240 0.29 -23.88 -0.69
CA GLU A 240 0.28 -25.27 -1.14
C GLU A 240 1.70 -25.68 -1.56
N SER A 241 2.01 -26.96 -1.47
CA SER A 241 3.26 -27.48 -2.03
C SER A 241 3.28 -27.23 -3.54
N PRO A 242 4.37 -26.70 -4.12
CA PRO A 242 4.48 -26.57 -5.56
C PRO A 242 4.32 -27.94 -6.21
N PRO A 243 3.67 -28.02 -7.39
CA PRO A 243 3.59 -29.29 -8.10
C PRO A 243 5.01 -29.82 -8.37
N PRO A 244 5.20 -31.14 -8.36
CA PRO A 244 6.51 -31.72 -8.66
C PRO A 244 7.00 -31.18 -10.01
N ALA A 245 8.27 -30.79 -10.07
CA ALA A 245 8.87 -30.34 -11.31
C ALA A 245 8.68 -31.41 -12.38
N THR A 246 8.02 -31.06 -13.48
CA THR A 246 7.93 -31.95 -14.64
C THR A 246 9.36 -32.18 -15.12
N ALA A 247 9.83 -33.43 -15.02
CA ALA A 247 11.13 -33.82 -15.53
C ALA A 247 11.21 -33.50 -17.04
N PRO A 248 12.37 -33.02 -17.54
CA PRO A 248 12.55 -32.66 -18.94
C PRO A 248 12.38 -33.85 -19.89
#